data_AF-A0A2J8ADC1-F1
#
_entry.id   AF-A0A2J8ADC1-F1
#
_cell.length_a   1.000
_cell.length_b   1.000
_cell.length_c   1.000
_cell.angle_alpha   90.00
_cell.angle_beta   90.00
_cell.angle_gamma   90.00
#
_symmetry.space_group_name_H-M   'P 1'
#
loop_
_entity.id
_entity.type
_entity.pdbx_description
1 polymer ?
#
loop_
_entity_poly.entity_id
_entity_poly.type
_entity_poly.pdbx_seq_one_letter_code
_entity_poly.pdbx_strand_id
1 'polypeptide(L)'
;MSQMAQQLLGPIAQIADQRAKTEAYKGALQQILESGEPEACKEFVAHMLTDEVPLVISRQLLLLFAQGTARLPTATHVLSGIDLESSGRSLEPSYRLDKNIKIAMLYLEDDDSVNAEMYIKKAAALISSCKDEAAELQYKICYARILDAKRRFLDAALRYYEMSSARPSAAAQAAGLKVDDDDRETALRSAITCTVLAPAGPQRSRMLAALYKLGGLLGVSAEAAEGIAADMVAEGRMAGSIDQVDQLIHFGAKVEVAALLRWDDSIRGACAKHVPLGQGG
;
A
#
# COMPACT_ATOMS: atom_id res chain seq x y z
N MET A 1 35.49 -1.89 16.83
CA MET A 1 34.60 -3.00 17.24
C MET A 1 34.17 -2.69 18.65
N SER A 2 32.91 -2.33 18.86
CA SER A 2 32.40 -1.81 20.13
C SER A 2 32.35 -2.96 21.15
N GLN A 3 33.33 -3.07 22.05
CA GLN A 3 33.41 -4.13 23.07
C GLN A 3 32.31 -4.05 24.14
N MET A 4 31.35 -3.14 23.99
CA MET A 4 30.45 -2.75 25.07
C MET A 4 29.44 -3.85 25.40
N ALA A 5 28.87 -4.53 24.40
CA ALA A 5 27.88 -5.58 24.66
C ALA A 5 28.54 -6.86 25.21
N GLN A 6 29.72 -7.25 24.72
CA GLN A 6 30.47 -8.38 25.30
C GLN A 6 30.87 -8.14 26.75
N GLN A 7 31.32 -6.92 27.11
CA GLN A 7 31.67 -6.57 28.49
C GLN A 7 30.46 -6.56 29.43
N LEU A 8 29.28 -6.18 28.93
CA LEU A 8 28.04 -6.13 29.71
C LEU A 8 27.38 -7.52 29.86
N LEU A 9 27.36 -8.33 28.80
CA LEU A 9 26.55 -9.54 28.73
C LEU A 9 27.25 -10.79 29.29
N GLY A 10 28.58 -10.89 29.15
CA GLY A 10 29.37 -12.01 29.66
C GLY A 10 29.23 -12.24 31.18
N PRO A 11 29.32 -11.20 32.03
CA PRO A 11 29.12 -11.34 33.47
C PRO A 11 27.71 -11.80 33.84
N ILE A 12 26.68 -11.37 33.08
CA ILE A 12 25.28 -11.73 33.34
C ILE A 12 25.04 -13.23 33.09
N ALA A 13 25.73 -13.82 32.11
CA ALA A 13 25.64 -15.24 31.80
C ALA A 13 26.06 -16.15 32.98
N GLN A 14 26.93 -15.66 33.88
CA GLN A 14 27.44 -16.41 35.03
C GLN A 14 26.52 -16.36 36.27
N ILE A 15 25.45 -15.57 36.25
CA ILE A 15 24.53 -15.46 37.40
C ILE A 15 23.80 -16.80 37.62
N ALA A 16 23.86 -17.35 38.83
CA ALA A 16 23.20 -18.62 39.16
C ALA A 16 21.67 -18.49 39.32
N ASP A 17 21.22 -17.39 39.94
CA ASP A 17 19.79 -17.12 40.13
C ASP A 17 19.11 -16.67 38.83
N GLN A 18 18.12 -17.42 38.39
CA GLN A 18 17.43 -17.19 37.11
C GLN A 18 16.63 -15.89 37.11
N ARG A 19 16.08 -15.48 38.26
CA ARG A 19 15.30 -14.25 38.37
C ARG A 19 16.20 -13.01 38.28
N ALA A 20 17.31 -13.00 39.01
CA ALA A 20 18.32 -11.96 38.94
C ALA A 20 18.99 -11.90 37.56
N LYS A 21 19.29 -13.05 36.94
CA LYS A 21 19.81 -13.13 35.57
C LYS A 21 18.86 -12.48 34.57
N THR A 22 17.57 -12.76 34.68
CA THR A 22 16.54 -12.20 33.79
C THR A 22 16.44 -10.68 33.93
N GLU A 23 16.42 -10.14 35.15
CA GLU A 23 16.37 -8.69 35.37
C GLU A 23 17.65 -7.98 34.92
N ALA A 24 18.82 -8.56 35.16
CA ALA A 24 20.08 -8.01 34.68
C ALA A 24 20.11 -7.92 33.14
N TYR A 25 19.65 -8.97 32.44
CA TYR A 25 19.55 -8.93 30.99
C TYR A 25 18.53 -7.91 30.46
N LYS A 26 17.40 -7.69 31.17
CA LYS A 26 16.44 -6.64 30.80
C LYS A 26 17.07 -5.25 30.93
N GLY A 27 17.81 -4.99 32.00
CA GLY A 27 18.53 -3.73 32.19
C GLY A 27 19.57 -3.49 31.09
N ALA A 28 20.35 -4.52 30.73
CA ALA A 28 21.32 -4.45 29.64
C ALA A 28 20.64 -4.20 28.28
N LEU A 29 19.53 -4.89 28.00
CA LEU A 29 18.73 -4.67 26.79
C LEU A 29 18.25 -3.21 26.70
N GLN A 30 17.76 -2.64 27.80
CA GLN A 30 17.29 -1.26 27.81
C GLN A 30 18.43 -0.28 27.51
N GLN A 31 19.61 -0.45 28.12
CA GLN A 31 20.78 0.38 27.83
C GLN A 31 21.24 0.26 26.36
N ILE A 32 21.21 -0.94 25.78
CA ILE A 32 21.56 -1.17 24.38
C ILE A 32 20.55 -0.48 23.45
N LEU A 33 19.25 -0.58 23.74
CA LEU A 33 18.22 0.10 22.95
C LEU A 33 18.31 1.64 23.07
N GLU A 34 18.65 2.15 24.26
CA GLU A 34 18.87 3.60 24.49
C GLU A 34 20.13 4.13 23.80
N SER A 35 21.17 3.30 23.65
CA SER A 35 22.40 3.68 22.94
C SER A 35 22.18 3.93 21.45
N GLY A 36 21.15 3.30 20.85
CA GLY A 36 20.86 3.40 19.42
C GLY A 36 21.94 2.82 18.50
N GLU A 37 22.96 2.14 19.03
CA GLU A 37 24.05 1.58 18.22
C GLU A 37 23.61 0.26 17.55
N PRO A 38 23.60 0.17 16.20
CA PRO A 38 23.15 -1.02 15.50
C PRO A 38 24.07 -2.23 15.72
N GLU A 39 25.37 -2.01 15.95
CA GLU A 39 26.32 -3.08 16.25
C GLU A 39 26.08 -3.70 17.64
N ALA A 40 25.75 -2.88 18.65
CA ALA A 40 25.42 -3.38 19.98
C ALA A 40 24.14 -4.24 19.98
N CYS A 41 23.15 -3.87 19.16
CA CYS A 41 21.94 -4.67 18.93
C CYS A 41 22.24 -6.04 18.29
N LYS A 42 23.14 -6.08 17.29
CA LYS A 42 23.55 -7.34 16.66
C LYS A 42 24.29 -8.25 17.64
N GLU A 43 25.20 -7.68 18.44
CA GLU A 43 25.94 -8.42 19.47
C GLU A 43 25.01 -8.97 20.55
N PHE A 44 23.99 -8.22 20.97
CA PHE A 44 22.97 -8.71 21.91
C PHE A 44 22.23 -9.93 21.37
N VAL A 45 21.77 -9.87 20.11
CA VAL A 45 21.09 -11.01 19.47
C VAL A 45 22.03 -12.21 19.35
N ALA A 46 23.29 -11.99 18.94
CA ALA A 46 24.28 -13.05 18.86
C ALA A 46 24.50 -13.74 20.22
N HIS A 47 24.59 -12.96 21.31
CA HIS A 47 24.72 -13.48 22.68
C HIS A 47 23.49 -14.28 23.11
N MET A 48 22.28 -13.79 22.82
CA MET A 48 21.03 -14.50 23.15
C MET A 48 20.87 -15.85 22.42
N LEU A 49 21.57 -16.04 21.31
CA LEU A 49 21.57 -17.28 20.53
C LEU A 49 22.63 -18.30 20.98
N THR A 50 23.47 -17.95 21.96
CA THR A 50 24.46 -18.87 22.53
C THR A 50 23.83 -19.84 23.53
N ASP A 51 24.49 -20.98 23.74
CA ASP A 51 24.08 -21.99 24.73
C ASP A 51 24.24 -21.51 26.19
N GLU A 52 24.89 -20.36 26.42
CA GLU A 52 25.07 -19.79 27.76
C GLU A 52 23.79 -19.18 28.32
N VAL A 53 22.82 -18.87 27.46
CA VAL A 53 21.55 -18.24 27.84
C VAL A 53 20.43 -19.29 27.79
N PRO A 54 19.76 -19.61 28.92
CA PRO A 54 18.63 -20.51 28.92
C PRO A 54 17.56 -20.08 27.92
N LEU A 55 17.02 -21.03 27.15
CA LEU A 55 16.04 -20.76 26.09
C LEU A 55 14.82 -19.94 26.55
N VAL A 56 14.38 -20.14 27.81
CA VAL A 56 13.26 -19.38 28.40
C VAL A 56 13.59 -17.89 28.51
N ILE A 57 14.81 -17.58 28.95
CA ILE A 57 15.32 -16.21 29.12
C ILE A 57 15.57 -15.59 27.74
N SER A 58 16.27 -16.31 26.86
CA SER A 58 16.54 -15.87 25.48
C SER A 58 15.24 -15.50 24.76
N ARG A 59 14.23 -16.37 24.82
CA ARG A 59 12.91 -16.11 24.21
C ARG A 59 12.24 -14.86 24.76
N GLN A 60 12.23 -14.69 26.09
CA GLN A 60 11.61 -13.54 26.73
C GLN A 60 12.30 -12.22 26.34
N LEU A 61 13.63 -12.23 26.29
CA LEU A 61 14.43 -11.04 25.96
C LEU A 61 14.39 -10.71 24.47
N LEU A 62 14.39 -11.70 23.59
CA LEU A 62 14.23 -11.49 22.15
C LEU A 62 12.84 -10.92 21.81
N LEU A 63 11.79 -11.30 22.56
CA LEU A 63 10.47 -10.69 22.45
C LEU A 63 10.48 -9.21 22.86
N LEU A 64 11.12 -8.88 23.98
CA LEU A 64 11.26 -7.49 24.44
C LEU A 64 12.12 -6.66 23.48
N PHE A 65 13.19 -7.24 22.96
CA PHE A 65 14.05 -6.64 21.94
C PHE A 65 13.23 -6.33 20.67
N ALA A 66 12.48 -7.31 20.15
CA ALA A 66 11.65 -7.11 18.96
C ALA A 66 10.60 -5.98 19.14
N GLN A 67 10.02 -5.85 20.34
CA GLN A 67 9.10 -4.76 20.68
C GLN A 67 9.81 -3.40 20.75
N GLY A 68 11.04 -3.36 21.28
CA GLY A 68 11.86 -2.16 21.35
C GLY A 68 12.41 -1.71 19.99
N THR A 69 12.75 -2.66 19.12
CA THR A 69 13.26 -2.40 17.76
C THR A 69 12.17 -2.06 16.75
N ALA A 70 10.89 -2.22 17.10
CA ALA A 70 9.75 -1.81 16.26
C ALA A 70 9.71 -0.29 15.98
N ARG A 71 10.61 0.49 16.62
CA ARG A 71 10.87 1.91 16.35
C ARG A 71 11.98 2.17 15.33
N LEU A 72 12.67 1.13 14.83
CA LEU A 72 13.74 1.27 13.86
C LEU A 72 13.18 1.27 12.42
N PRO A 73 13.62 2.19 11.55
CA PRO A 73 13.04 2.40 10.22
C PRO A 73 13.25 1.24 9.23
N THR A 74 14.10 0.25 9.55
CA THR A 74 14.44 -0.89 8.67
C THR A 74 13.57 -2.14 8.89
N ALA A 75 12.36 -1.98 9.47
CA ALA A 75 11.48 -3.07 9.89
C ALA A 75 10.89 -3.93 8.74
N THR A 76 11.02 -3.48 7.48
CA THR A 76 10.49 -4.12 6.27
C THR A 76 11.03 -5.55 6.07
N HIS A 77 12.31 -5.81 6.37
CA HIS A 77 12.92 -7.13 6.19
C HIS A 77 12.76 -8.10 7.37
N VAL A 78 12.41 -7.61 8.56
CA VAL A 78 12.33 -8.46 9.77
C VAL A 78 10.96 -9.14 9.88
N LEU A 79 9.88 -8.44 9.53
CA LEU A 79 8.52 -9.00 9.62
C LEU A 79 8.22 -10.05 8.54
N SER A 80 8.81 -9.94 7.35
CA SER A 80 8.64 -10.93 6.27
C SER A 80 9.35 -12.26 6.54
N GLY A 81 10.41 -12.24 7.35
CA GLY A 81 11.13 -13.43 7.82
C GLY A 81 10.44 -14.17 8.98
N ILE A 82 9.39 -13.59 9.57
CA ILE A 82 8.59 -14.29 10.58
C ILE A 82 7.69 -15.29 9.86
N ASP A 83 8.01 -16.57 10.02
CA ASP A 83 7.18 -17.64 9.51
C ASP A 83 5.86 -17.73 10.30
N LEU A 84 4.84 -17.06 9.78
CA LEU A 84 3.48 -17.08 10.32
C LEU A 84 2.76 -18.43 10.09
N GLU A 85 3.39 -19.39 9.39
CA GLU A 85 2.78 -20.66 8.98
C GLU A 85 3.48 -21.91 9.53
N SER A 86 4.81 -21.93 9.72
CA SER A 86 5.54 -23.15 10.16
C SER A 86 5.76 -23.32 11.66
N SER A 87 5.33 -22.37 12.49
CA SER A 87 5.39 -22.60 13.93
C SER A 87 4.29 -23.61 14.33
N GLY A 88 4.65 -24.73 14.96
CA GLY A 88 3.74 -25.71 15.57
C GLY A 88 2.86 -25.16 16.71
N ARG A 89 2.66 -23.85 16.78
CA ARG A 89 1.72 -23.12 17.62
C ARG A 89 0.67 -22.51 16.70
N SER A 90 -0.58 -22.94 16.83
CA SER A 90 -1.71 -22.30 16.16
C SER A 90 -1.76 -20.81 16.56
N LEU A 91 -1.34 -19.92 15.66
CA LEU A 91 -1.45 -18.48 15.84
C LEU A 91 -2.91 -18.06 15.63
N GLU A 92 -3.37 -17.11 16.43
CA GLU A 92 -4.73 -16.59 16.32
C GLU A 92 -4.97 -15.97 14.92
N PRO A 93 -6.12 -16.24 14.26
CA PRO A 93 -6.43 -15.68 12.94
C PRO A 93 -6.36 -14.15 12.88
N SER A 94 -6.78 -13.46 13.96
CA SER A 94 -6.74 -11.99 14.08
C SER A 94 -5.29 -11.46 14.05
N TYR A 95 -4.38 -12.12 14.76
CA TYR A 95 -2.96 -11.78 14.76
C TYR A 95 -2.34 -11.97 13.37
N ARG A 96 -2.67 -13.09 12.69
CA ARG A 96 -2.20 -13.34 11.32
C ARG A 96 -2.73 -12.29 10.34
N LEU A 97 -3.98 -11.88 10.49
CA LEU A 97 -4.56 -10.81 9.68
C LEU A 97 -3.82 -9.48 9.87
N ASP A 98 -3.64 -9.03 11.11
CA ASP A 98 -2.88 -7.80 11.46
C ASP A 98 -1.48 -7.80 10.85
N LYS A 99 -0.75 -8.92 11.00
CA LYS A 99 0.62 -9.02 10.49
C LYS A 99 0.69 -9.03 8.97
N ASN A 100 -0.20 -9.77 8.30
CA ASN A 100 -0.22 -9.78 6.84
C ASN A 100 -0.54 -8.38 6.26
N ILE A 101 -1.47 -7.63 6.86
CA ILE A 101 -1.78 -6.26 6.43
C ILE A 101 -0.57 -5.35 6.63
N LYS A 102 0.08 -5.38 7.81
CA LYS A 102 1.28 -4.58 8.09
C LYS A 102 2.43 -4.89 7.14
N ILE A 103 2.71 -6.16 6.88
CA ILE A 103 3.74 -6.58 5.94
C ILE A 103 3.41 -6.07 4.53
N ALA A 104 2.16 -6.16 4.10
CA ALA A 104 1.73 -5.65 2.79
C ALA A 104 1.91 -4.12 2.66
N MET A 105 1.61 -3.35 3.71
CA MET A 105 1.84 -1.90 3.74
C MET A 105 3.32 -1.55 3.65
N LEU A 106 4.17 -2.26 4.39
CA LEU A 106 5.62 -2.08 4.38
C LEU A 106 6.23 -2.37 2.99
N TYR A 107 5.82 -3.46 2.33
CA TYR A 107 6.26 -3.72 0.96
C TYR A 107 5.80 -2.64 -0.04
N LEU A 108 4.63 -2.05 0.19
CA LEU A 108 4.13 -0.97 -0.65
C LEU A 108 4.92 0.33 -0.45
N GLU A 109 5.42 0.60 0.77
CA GLU A 109 6.30 1.73 1.06
C GLU A 109 7.67 1.60 0.37
N ASP A 110 8.15 0.36 0.17
CA ASP A 110 9.36 0.03 -0.58
C ASP A 110 9.11 -0.13 -2.11
N ASP A 111 7.98 0.37 -2.64
CA ASP A 111 7.55 0.25 -4.04
C ASP A 111 7.42 -1.20 -4.58
N ASP A 112 7.45 -2.21 -3.71
CA ASP A 112 7.33 -3.62 -4.06
C ASP A 112 5.87 -4.10 -4.04
N SER A 113 5.14 -3.68 -5.07
CA SER A 113 3.73 -4.05 -5.26
C SER A 113 3.50 -5.55 -5.50
N VAL A 114 4.54 -6.33 -5.85
CA VAL A 114 4.43 -7.77 -6.11
C VAL A 114 4.35 -8.52 -4.79
N ASN A 115 5.30 -8.25 -3.89
CA ASN A 115 5.30 -8.87 -2.57
C ASN A 115 4.13 -8.35 -1.71
N ALA A 116 3.78 -7.06 -1.80
CA ALA A 116 2.60 -6.53 -1.13
C ALA A 116 1.31 -7.30 -1.50
N GLU A 117 1.13 -7.63 -2.79
CA GLU A 117 -0.04 -8.38 -3.25
C GLU A 117 -0.06 -9.83 -2.70
N MET A 118 1.10 -10.45 -2.51
CA MET A 118 1.15 -11.80 -1.94
C MET A 118 0.64 -11.81 -0.51
N TYR A 119 1.08 -10.88 0.34
CA TYR A 119 0.65 -10.82 1.73
C TYR A 119 -0.80 -10.35 1.88
N ILE A 120 -1.28 -9.43 1.04
CA ILE A 120 -2.69 -9.00 1.10
C ILE A 120 -3.65 -10.13 0.68
N LYS A 121 -3.25 -11.02 -0.24
CA LYS A 121 -4.04 -12.22 -0.57
C LYS A 121 -4.12 -13.21 0.59
N LYS A 122 -3.04 -13.35 1.37
CA LYS A 122 -3.05 -14.15 2.62
C LYS A 122 -3.99 -13.52 3.65
N ALA A 123 -3.99 -12.19 3.79
CA ALA A 123 -4.93 -11.47 4.64
C ALA A 123 -6.39 -11.70 4.19
N ALA A 124 -6.67 -11.67 2.88
CA ALA A 124 -8.02 -11.85 2.32
C ALA A 124 -8.69 -13.17 2.77
N ALA A 125 -7.92 -14.25 2.90
CA ALA A 125 -8.42 -15.54 3.34
C ALA A 125 -8.86 -15.57 4.83
N LEU A 126 -8.42 -14.59 5.63
CA LEU A 126 -8.66 -14.52 7.06
C LEU A 126 -9.76 -13.51 7.44
N ILE A 127 -10.14 -12.59 6.55
CA ILE A 127 -11.11 -11.51 6.85
C ILE A 127 -12.46 -12.06 7.32
N SER A 128 -12.99 -13.08 6.65
CA SER A 128 -14.29 -13.67 7.02
C SER A 128 -14.27 -14.32 8.40
N SER A 129 -13.09 -14.68 8.90
CA SER A 129 -12.90 -15.28 10.23
C SER A 129 -12.70 -14.24 11.34
N CYS A 130 -12.32 -13.01 10.98
CA CYS A 130 -12.01 -11.94 11.93
C CYS A 130 -13.08 -10.84 11.84
N LYS A 131 -13.96 -10.77 12.85
CA LYS A 131 -15.03 -9.74 12.93
C LYS A 131 -14.52 -8.38 13.43
N ASP A 132 -13.30 -8.01 13.06
CA ASP A 132 -12.67 -6.75 13.46
C ASP A 132 -12.87 -5.70 12.35
N GLU A 133 -13.76 -4.74 12.59
CA GLU A 133 -14.10 -3.66 11.64
C GLU A 133 -12.87 -2.79 11.31
N ALA A 134 -11.96 -2.57 12.26
CA ALA A 134 -10.78 -1.72 12.05
C ALA A 134 -9.77 -2.42 11.14
N ALA A 135 -9.49 -3.70 11.39
CA ALA A 135 -8.61 -4.50 10.53
C ALA A 135 -9.20 -4.70 9.13
N GLU A 136 -10.52 -4.87 9.02
CA GLU A 136 -11.19 -4.96 7.72
C GLU A 136 -11.06 -3.67 6.91
N LEU A 137 -11.20 -2.51 7.55
CA LEU A 137 -10.99 -1.21 6.90
C LEU A 137 -9.55 -1.04 6.43
N GLN A 138 -8.57 -1.34 7.28
CA GLN A 138 -7.14 -1.27 6.93
C GLN A 138 -6.80 -2.19 5.76
N TYR A 139 -7.34 -3.41 5.73
CA TYR A 139 -7.22 -4.31 4.59
C TYR A 139 -7.77 -3.68 3.30
N LYS A 140 -8.98 -3.10 3.35
CA LYS A 140 -9.63 -2.49 2.17
C LYS A 140 -8.78 -1.36 1.60
N ILE A 141 -8.28 -0.48 2.46
CA ILE A 141 -7.39 0.64 2.08
C ILE A 141 -6.09 0.11 1.48
N CYS A 142 -5.41 -0.80 2.17
CA CYS A 142 -4.15 -1.38 1.70
C CYS A 142 -4.32 -2.06 0.34
N TYR A 143 -5.39 -2.84 0.16
CA TYR A 143 -5.62 -3.54 -1.09
C TYR A 143 -5.96 -2.60 -2.25
N ALA A 144 -6.70 -1.51 -2.00
CA ALA A 144 -6.94 -0.48 -3.02
C ALA A 144 -5.64 0.19 -3.46
N ARG A 145 -4.75 0.54 -2.51
CA ARG A 145 -3.44 1.13 -2.81
C ARG A 145 -2.53 0.19 -3.60
N ILE A 146 -2.54 -1.11 -3.29
CA ILE A 146 -1.77 -2.11 -4.05
C ILE A 146 -2.28 -2.19 -5.49
N LEU A 147 -3.60 -2.18 -5.72
CA LEU A 147 -4.16 -2.22 -7.07
C LEU A 147 -3.80 -0.98 -7.88
N ASP A 148 -3.79 0.20 -7.25
CA ASP A 148 -3.34 1.45 -7.85
C ASP A 148 -1.86 1.38 -8.27
N ALA A 149 -0.97 0.94 -7.37
CA ALA A 149 0.44 0.74 -7.66
C ALA A 149 0.69 -0.26 -8.81
N LYS A 150 -0.16 -1.29 -8.92
CA LYS A 150 -0.12 -2.28 -10.02
C LYS A 150 -0.77 -1.79 -11.32
N ARG A 151 -1.22 -0.53 -11.39
CA ARG A 151 -1.92 0.06 -12.55
C ARG A 151 -3.25 -0.62 -12.90
N ARG A 152 -3.86 -1.34 -11.95
CA ARG A 152 -5.21 -1.90 -12.08
C ARG A 152 -6.26 -0.86 -11.70
N PHE A 153 -6.22 0.26 -12.42
CA PHE A 153 -6.87 1.49 -11.98
C PHE A 153 -8.40 1.38 -11.85
N LEU A 154 -9.08 0.63 -12.72
CA LEU A 154 -10.54 0.45 -12.59
C LEU A 154 -10.93 -0.35 -11.34
N ASP A 155 -10.13 -1.36 -10.99
CA ASP A 155 -10.35 -2.16 -9.79
C ASP A 155 -10.06 -1.35 -8.53
N ALA A 156 -9.01 -0.53 -8.56
CA ALA A 156 -8.67 0.40 -7.48
C ALA A 156 -9.77 1.46 -7.30
N ALA A 157 -10.21 2.08 -8.41
CA ALA A 157 -11.25 3.09 -8.42
C ALA A 157 -12.56 2.59 -7.80
N LEU A 158 -12.97 1.36 -8.14
CA LEU A 158 -14.17 0.75 -7.56
C LEU A 158 -14.06 0.62 -6.05
N ARG A 159 -12.93 0.15 -5.53
CA ARG A 159 -12.71 0.02 -4.08
C ARG A 159 -12.69 1.36 -3.37
N TYR A 160 -12.00 2.35 -3.93
CA TYR A 160 -11.99 3.71 -3.39
C TYR A 160 -13.39 4.33 -3.38
N TYR A 161 -14.16 4.12 -4.45
CA TYR A 161 -15.55 4.55 -4.53
C TYR A 161 -16.42 3.86 -3.46
N GLU A 162 -16.33 2.54 -3.32
CA GLU A 162 -17.04 1.78 -2.29
C GLU A 162 -16.72 2.30 -0.89
N MET A 163 -15.45 2.58 -0.58
CA MET A 163 -15.02 3.17 0.71
C MET A 163 -15.60 4.56 0.93
N SER A 164 -15.62 5.43 -0.10
CA SER A 164 -16.19 6.78 0.00
C SER A 164 -17.73 6.79 0.14
N SER A 165 -18.39 5.76 -0.41
CA SER A 165 -19.85 5.63 -0.41
C SER A 165 -20.38 4.85 0.80
N ALA A 166 -19.51 4.12 1.50
CA ALA A 166 -19.85 3.39 2.70
C ALA A 166 -20.30 4.37 3.78
N ARG A 167 -21.56 4.27 4.21
CA ARG A 167 -22.02 4.96 5.42
C ARG A 167 -21.25 4.41 6.62
N PRO A 168 -20.81 5.25 7.57
CA PRO A 168 -20.25 4.77 8.82
C PRO A 168 -21.24 3.79 9.47
N SER A 169 -20.76 2.64 9.94
CA SER A 169 -21.62 1.63 10.58
C SER A 169 -22.38 2.27 11.76
N ALA A 170 -23.57 1.76 12.08
CA ALA A 170 -24.33 2.26 13.23
C ALA A 170 -23.54 2.14 14.55
N ALA A 171 -22.60 1.18 14.61
CA ALA A 171 -21.64 1.03 15.70
C ALA A 171 -20.55 2.11 15.69
N ALA A 172 -20.00 2.48 14.52
CA ALA A 172 -19.03 3.58 14.38
C ALA A 172 -19.65 4.95 14.72
N GLN A 173 -20.92 5.18 14.36
CA GLN A 173 -21.67 6.38 14.75
C GLN A 173 -21.93 6.44 16.27
N ALA A 174 -22.23 5.30 16.90
CA ALA A 174 -22.43 5.22 18.35
C ALA A 174 -21.12 5.36 19.15
N ALA A 175 -19.98 4.98 18.57
CA ALA A 175 -18.64 5.10 19.17
C ALA A 175 -17.97 6.47 18.97
N GLY A 176 -18.62 7.42 18.29
CA GLY A 176 -18.05 8.74 17.99
C GLY A 176 -16.95 8.72 16.92
N LEU A 177 -16.70 7.57 16.27
CA LEU A 177 -15.88 7.49 15.06
C LEU A 177 -16.72 7.99 13.87
N LYS A 178 -16.78 9.31 13.71
CA LYS A 178 -17.03 9.87 12.39
C LYS A 178 -15.87 9.41 11.51
N VAL A 179 -16.16 8.71 10.42
CA VAL A 179 -15.23 8.69 9.28
C VAL A 179 -15.04 10.16 8.95
N ASP A 180 -13.82 10.65 9.11
CA ASP A 180 -13.54 12.07 8.95
C ASP A 180 -13.96 12.49 7.54
N ASP A 181 -14.52 13.69 7.39
CA ASP A 181 -14.92 14.15 6.05
C ASP A 181 -13.70 14.19 5.12
N ASP A 182 -12.51 14.44 5.69
CA ASP A 182 -11.20 14.40 5.04
C ASP A 182 -10.82 13.00 4.51
N ASP A 183 -11.11 11.93 5.25
CA ASP A 183 -10.82 10.55 4.82
C ASP A 183 -11.69 10.15 3.63
N ARG A 184 -12.96 10.58 3.66
CA ARG A 184 -13.90 10.33 2.57
C ARG A 184 -13.54 11.12 1.32
N GLU A 185 -13.14 12.38 1.48
CA GLU A 185 -12.63 13.21 0.39
C GLU A 185 -11.37 12.56 -0.23
N THR A 186 -10.45 12.10 0.61
CA THR A 186 -9.22 11.43 0.16
C THR A 186 -9.52 10.15 -0.63
N ALA A 187 -10.46 9.32 -0.16
CA ALA A 187 -10.89 8.13 -0.88
C ALA A 187 -11.53 8.49 -2.23
N LEU A 188 -12.39 9.52 -2.27
CA LEU A 188 -13.03 9.95 -3.50
C LEU A 188 -12.03 10.52 -4.51
N ARG A 189 -11.09 11.36 -4.06
CA ARG A 189 -9.98 11.89 -4.86
C ARG A 189 -9.16 10.76 -5.49
N SER A 190 -8.87 9.72 -4.71
CA SER A 190 -8.17 8.52 -5.19
C SER A 190 -9.00 7.75 -6.23
N ALA A 191 -10.31 7.62 -6.03
CA ALA A 191 -11.22 6.98 -7.00
C ALA A 191 -11.27 7.73 -8.33
N ILE A 192 -11.35 9.06 -8.29
CA ILE A 192 -11.32 9.93 -9.49
C ILE A 192 -9.99 9.77 -10.20
N THR A 193 -8.89 9.94 -9.48
CA THR A 193 -7.52 9.79 -10.00
C THR A 193 -7.37 8.46 -10.76
N CYS A 194 -7.67 7.35 -10.10
CA CYS A 194 -7.62 6.02 -10.72
C CYS A 194 -8.52 5.92 -11.97
N THR A 195 -9.76 6.42 -11.89
CA THR A 195 -10.70 6.36 -13.03
C THR A 195 -10.17 7.14 -14.22
N VAL A 196 -9.55 8.30 -13.98
CA VAL A 196 -9.01 9.11 -15.07
C VAL A 196 -7.80 8.42 -15.72
N LEU A 197 -6.92 7.78 -14.94
CA LEU A 197 -5.76 6.99 -15.44
C LEU A 197 -6.15 5.70 -16.17
N ALA A 198 -7.34 5.17 -15.89
CA ALA A 198 -7.80 3.94 -16.53
C ALA A 198 -7.86 4.06 -18.06
N PRO A 199 -7.62 2.96 -18.80
CA PRO A 199 -7.76 2.95 -20.25
C PRO A 199 -9.19 3.32 -20.67
N ALA A 200 -9.29 4.00 -21.82
CA ALA A 200 -10.58 4.39 -22.38
C ALA A 200 -11.45 3.15 -22.65
N GLY A 201 -12.70 3.17 -22.16
CA GLY A 201 -13.64 2.08 -22.37
C GLY A 201 -14.95 2.25 -21.60
N PRO A 202 -15.95 1.38 -21.84
CA PRO A 202 -17.28 1.49 -21.25
C PRO A 202 -17.28 1.46 -19.71
N GLN A 203 -16.37 0.69 -19.10
CA GLN A 203 -16.25 0.61 -17.65
C GLN A 203 -15.74 1.92 -17.03
N ARG A 204 -14.76 2.57 -17.67
CA ARG A 204 -14.28 3.90 -17.27
C ARG A 204 -15.40 4.93 -17.37
N SER A 205 -16.15 4.96 -18.47
CA SER A 205 -17.25 5.91 -18.64
C SER A 205 -18.36 5.72 -17.60
N ARG A 206 -18.71 4.47 -17.25
CA ARG A 206 -19.66 4.18 -16.18
C ARG A 206 -19.15 4.64 -14.81
N MET A 207 -17.88 4.42 -14.52
CA MET A 207 -17.27 4.86 -13.27
C MET A 207 -17.25 6.39 -13.16
N LEU A 208 -16.89 7.10 -14.24
CA LEU A 208 -16.95 8.57 -14.29
C LEU A 208 -18.37 9.09 -14.06
N ALA A 209 -19.39 8.45 -14.64
CA ALA A 209 -20.78 8.83 -14.41
C ALA A 209 -21.20 8.62 -12.94
N ALA A 210 -20.77 7.52 -12.31
CA ALA A 210 -21.01 7.26 -10.89
C ALA A 210 -20.32 8.29 -9.99
N LEU A 211 -19.05 8.60 -10.28
CA LEU A 211 -18.26 9.58 -9.56
C LEU A 211 -18.78 11.01 -9.74
N TYR A 212 -19.26 11.39 -10.93
CA TYR A 212 -19.86 12.69 -11.16
C TYR A 212 -21.13 12.89 -10.32
N LYS A 213 -21.98 11.87 -10.27
CA LYS A 213 -23.18 11.88 -9.43
C LYS A 213 -22.83 12.03 -7.95
N LEU A 214 -21.78 11.34 -7.49
CA LEU A 214 -21.34 11.39 -6.09
C LEU A 214 -20.59 12.70 -5.77
N GLY A 215 -19.70 13.17 -6.65
CA GLY A 215 -18.94 14.41 -6.49
C GLY A 215 -19.84 15.66 -6.44
N GLY A 216 -20.91 15.68 -7.23
CA GLY A 216 -21.96 16.72 -7.14
C GLY A 216 -22.75 16.67 -5.82
N LEU A 217 -22.83 15.50 -5.17
CA LEU A 217 -23.41 15.31 -3.84
C LEU A 217 -22.43 15.66 -2.70
N LEU A 218 -21.12 15.64 -2.98
CA LEU A 218 -20.04 15.85 -2.03
C LEU A 218 -19.37 17.22 -2.13
N GLY A 219 -19.79 18.06 -3.09
CA GLY A 219 -19.27 19.43 -3.23
C GLY A 219 -17.86 19.51 -3.79
N VAL A 220 -17.38 18.48 -4.51
CA VAL A 220 -16.09 18.56 -5.21
C VAL A 220 -16.19 19.65 -6.27
N SER A 221 -15.49 20.76 -6.05
CA SER A 221 -15.48 21.88 -7.00
C SER A 221 -14.77 21.48 -8.29
N ALA A 222 -15.13 22.14 -9.40
CA ALA A 222 -14.44 21.97 -10.68
C ALA A 222 -12.92 22.26 -10.56
N GLU A 223 -12.56 23.18 -9.67
CA GLU A 223 -11.16 23.55 -9.36
C GLU A 223 -10.38 22.39 -8.73
N ALA A 224 -10.99 21.63 -7.82
CA ALA A 224 -10.33 20.47 -7.20
C ALA A 224 -10.07 19.36 -8.24
N ALA A 225 -11.01 19.16 -9.16
CA ALA A 225 -10.85 18.19 -10.26
C ALA A 225 -9.75 18.61 -11.25
N GLU A 226 -9.63 19.92 -11.53
CA GLU A 226 -8.56 20.50 -12.35
C GLU A 226 -7.19 20.30 -11.69
N GLY A 227 -7.06 20.59 -10.39
CA GLY A 227 -5.81 20.41 -9.64
C GLY A 227 -5.32 18.95 -9.67
N ILE A 228 -6.23 17.98 -9.47
CA ILE A 228 -5.90 16.56 -9.59
C ILE A 228 -5.41 16.21 -10.99
N ALA A 229 -6.09 16.68 -12.04
CA ALA A 229 -5.68 16.43 -13.41
C ALA A 229 -4.29 17.03 -13.73
N ALA A 230 -4.01 18.23 -13.21
CA ALA A 230 -2.74 18.92 -13.38
C ALA A 230 -1.58 18.15 -12.72
N ASP A 231 -1.74 17.71 -11.46
CA ASP A 231 -0.76 16.90 -10.74
C ASP A 231 -0.42 15.62 -11.52
N MET A 232 -1.44 14.95 -12.06
CA MET A 232 -1.27 13.69 -12.78
C MET A 232 -0.56 13.84 -14.13
N VAL A 233 -0.76 14.97 -14.83
CA VAL A 233 -0.01 15.31 -16.04
C VAL A 233 1.43 15.67 -15.69
N ALA A 234 1.65 16.47 -14.64
CA ALA A 234 2.98 16.89 -14.19
C ALA A 234 3.85 15.69 -13.74
N GLU A 235 3.25 14.73 -13.03
CA GLU A 235 3.92 13.49 -12.57
C GLU A 235 4.11 12.45 -13.70
N GLY A 236 3.66 12.73 -14.93
CA GLY A 236 3.75 11.81 -16.05
C GLY A 236 2.88 10.56 -15.92
N ARG A 237 1.94 10.54 -14.96
CA ARG A 237 0.98 9.44 -14.78
C ARG A 237 -0.12 9.49 -15.84
N MET A 238 -0.46 10.68 -16.36
CA MET A 238 -1.48 10.92 -17.38
C MET A 238 -0.89 11.66 -18.59
N ALA A 239 -1.14 11.14 -19.81
CA ALA A 239 -0.83 11.87 -21.05
C ALA A 239 -2.03 12.73 -21.47
N GLY A 240 -1.85 14.04 -21.53
CA GLY A 240 -2.90 14.97 -21.92
C GLY A 240 -2.52 16.44 -21.73
N SER A 241 -3.44 17.33 -22.10
CA SER A 241 -3.33 18.78 -21.89
C SER A 241 -4.63 19.32 -21.28
N ILE A 242 -4.51 20.34 -20.44
CA ILE A 242 -5.64 21.01 -19.79
C ILE A 242 -5.88 22.34 -20.50
N ASP A 243 -7.10 22.55 -20.99
CA ASP A 243 -7.57 23.84 -21.49
C ASP A 243 -8.34 24.55 -20.36
N GLN A 244 -7.70 25.57 -19.80
CA GLN A 244 -8.25 26.32 -18.67
C GLN A 244 -9.33 27.34 -19.10
N VAL A 245 -9.35 27.75 -20.38
CA VAL A 245 -10.35 28.70 -20.90
C VAL A 245 -11.69 27.99 -21.10
N ASP A 246 -11.64 26.82 -21.74
CA ASP A 246 -12.84 26.02 -22.01
C ASP A 246 -13.14 24.98 -20.91
N GLN A 247 -12.33 24.94 -19.85
CA GLN A 247 -12.43 24.00 -18.72
C GLN A 247 -12.48 22.51 -19.16
N LEU A 248 -11.65 22.15 -20.15
CA LEU A 248 -11.63 20.82 -20.77
C LEU A 248 -10.28 20.12 -20.58
N ILE A 249 -10.32 18.81 -20.32
CA ILE A 249 -9.12 17.95 -20.27
C ILE A 249 -9.05 17.14 -21.56
N HIS A 250 -7.99 17.36 -22.34
CA HIS A 250 -7.69 16.59 -23.54
C HIS A 250 -6.79 15.41 -23.19
N PHE A 251 -7.32 14.18 -23.31
CA PHE A 251 -6.51 12.97 -23.14
C PHE A 251 -5.73 12.67 -24.41
N GLY A 252 -4.39 12.63 -24.29
CA GLY A 252 -3.48 12.34 -25.39
C GLY A 252 -3.51 10.86 -25.76
N ALA A 253 -4.50 10.44 -26.54
CA ALA A 253 -4.28 9.30 -27.41
C ALA A 253 -3.38 9.78 -28.57
N LYS A 254 -2.55 8.89 -29.12
CA LYS A 254 -1.82 9.09 -30.38
C LYS A 254 -2.81 9.19 -31.57
N VAL A 255 -3.78 10.10 -31.48
CA VAL A 255 -4.90 10.25 -32.41
C VAL A 255 -4.42 10.85 -33.72
N GLU A 256 -3.42 11.74 -33.69
CA GLU A 256 -2.93 12.37 -34.92
C GLU A 256 -2.38 11.33 -35.92
N VAL A 257 -1.62 10.33 -35.46
CA VAL A 257 -1.09 9.29 -36.36
C VAL A 257 -2.22 8.42 -36.92
N ALA A 258 -3.19 8.03 -36.10
CA ALA A 258 -4.32 7.19 -36.56
C ALA A 258 -5.29 7.96 -37.48
N ALA A 259 -5.47 9.26 -37.26
CA ALA A 259 -6.30 10.12 -38.10
C ALA A 259 -5.63 10.40 -39.45
N LEU A 260 -4.32 10.64 -39.45
CA LEU A 260 -3.52 10.78 -40.67
C LEU A 260 -3.53 9.49 -41.50
N LEU A 261 -3.39 8.31 -40.86
CA LEU A 261 -3.46 7.03 -41.56
C LEU A 261 -4.83 6.78 -42.21
N ARG A 262 -5.93 7.15 -41.55
CA ARG A 262 -7.29 7.06 -42.15
C ARG A 262 -7.50 8.04 -43.28
N TRP A 263 -6.88 9.21 -43.20
CA TRP A 263 -6.89 10.19 -44.28
C TRP A 263 -6.12 9.68 -45.50
N ASP A 264 -4.93 9.10 -45.29
CA ASP A 264 -4.14 8.46 -46.36
C ASP A 264 -4.91 7.31 -47.04
N ASP A 265 -5.61 6.47 -46.27
CA ASP A 265 -6.45 5.39 -46.82
C ASP A 265 -7.64 5.95 -47.63
N SER A 266 -8.21 7.06 -47.18
CA SER A 266 -9.30 7.74 -47.90
C SER A 266 -8.81 8.39 -49.20
N ILE A 267 -7.62 8.99 -49.20
CA ILE A 267 -6.99 9.51 -50.41
C ILE A 267 -6.67 8.36 -51.38
N ARG A 268 -6.09 7.26 -50.89
CA ARG A 268 -5.79 6.09 -51.71
C ARG A 268 -7.06 5.51 -52.36
N GLY A 269 -8.16 5.43 -51.61
CA GLY A 269 -9.46 4.99 -52.11
C GLY A 269 -10.10 5.94 -53.13
N ALA A 270 -9.88 7.25 -53.00
CA ALA A 270 -10.33 8.24 -53.98
C ALA A 270 -9.49 8.20 -55.27
N CYS A 271 -8.16 8.07 -55.16
CA CYS A 271 -7.26 7.96 -56.30
C CYS A 271 -7.50 6.67 -57.11
N ALA A 272 -7.79 5.55 -56.45
CA ALA A 272 -8.09 4.28 -57.13
C ALA A 272 -9.39 4.32 -57.96
N LYS A 273 -10.31 5.24 -57.66
CA LYS A 273 -11.57 5.43 -58.40
C LYS A 273 -11.42 6.30 -59.65
N HIS A 274 -10.28 6.96 -59.83
CA HIS A 274 -9.94 7.71 -61.04
C HIS A 274 -8.77 7.05 -61.77
N VAL A 275 -9.06 5.97 -62.49
CA VAL A 275 -8.23 5.53 -63.62
C VAL A 275 -8.62 6.39 -64.85
N PRO A 276 -7.67 6.98 -65.58
CA PRO A 276 -7.98 7.90 -66.68
C PRO A 276 -8.69 7.17 -67.84
N LEU A 277 -9.73 7.82 -68.34
CA LEU A 277 -10.38 7.52 -69.62
C LEU A 277 -9.34 7.70 -70.73
N GLY A 278 -8.80 6.59 -71.23
CA GLY A 278 -7.74 6.62 -72.23
C GLY A 278 -7.51 5.29 -72.92
N GLN A 279 -8.57 4.68 -73.46
CA GLN A 279 -8.46 3.74 -74.58
C GLN A 279 -9.62 4.02 -75.57
N GLY A 280 -9.40 4.98 -76.47
CA GLY A 280 -9.89 4.84 -77.86
C GLY A 280 -9.05 3.74 -78.52
N GLY A 281 -9.61 2.85 -79.32
CA GLY A 281 -10.20 3.19 -80.62
C GLY A 281 -9.17 2.83 -81.67
#